data_AF-S3UTJ2-F1
#
_entry.id   AF-S3UTJ2-F1
#
_cell.length_a   1.000
_cell.length_b   1.000
_cell.length_c   1.000
_cell.angle_alpha   90.00
_cell.angle_beta   90.00
_cell.angle_gamma   90.00
#
_symmetry.space_group_name_H-M   'P 1'
#
loop_
_entity.id
_entity.type
_entity.pdbx_description
1 polymer ?
#
loop_
_entity_poly.entity_id
_entity_poly.type
_entity_poly.pdbx_seq_one_letter_code
_entity_poly.pdbx_strand_id
1 'polypeptide(L)'
;MSQEEDEELTLKSFEELSFFDNLALHYLCNETPPQTLALAFMVGDKKVCGSMLGVLEPKRRAFVHELMTKQQDMPVEKKHAAAHGLLIIAEGLITRKLIRKQGKFYFGTERQ
;
A
#
# COMPACT_ATOMS: atom_id res chain seq x y z
N MET A 1 8.37 24.47 11.03
CA MET A 1 7.52 23.30 10.80
C MET A 1 8.22 22.16 11.51
N SER A 2 7.62 21.72 12.61
CA SER A 2 8.27 20.93 13.67
C SER A 2 8.36 19.46 13.26
N GLN A 3 9.41 18.79 13.71
CA GLN A 3 9.66 17.35 13.52
C GLN A 3 8.48 16.46 13.99
N GLU A 4 7.58 16.99 14.83
CA GLU A 4 6.34 16.34 15.27
C GLU A 4 5.31 16.17 14.15
N GLU A 5 5.23 17.08 13.17
CA GLU A 5 4.29 16.93 12.04
C GLU A 5 4.75 15.81 11.08
N ASP A 6 6.07 15.62 10.91
CA ASP A 6 6.62 14.58 10.03
C ASP A 6 6.52 13.17 10.64
N GLU A 7 6.68 13.02 11.96
CA GLU A 7 6.46 11.74 12.65
C GLU A 7 5.00 11.26 12.58
N GLU A 8 4.04 12.20 12.49
CA GLU A 8 2.62 11.85 12.40
C GLU A 8 2.23 11.31 11.00
N LEU A 9 3.02 11.59 9.96
CA LEU A 9 2.75 11.16 8.59
C LEU A 9 3.44 9.85 8.19
N THR A 10 4.34 9.33 9.04
CA THR A 10 5.11 8.11 8.79
C THR A 10 4.30 6.87 9.16
N LEU A 11 4.22 5.89 8.26
CA LEU A 11 3.52 4.62 8.50
C LEU A 11 4.50 3.62 9.12
N LYS A 12 4.15 3.03 10.26
CA LYS A 12 5.08 2.18 11.02
C LYS A 12 4.96 0.70 10.67
N SER A 13 3.84 0.29 10.09
CA SER A 13 3.55 -1.12 9.83
C SER A 13 2.60 -1.32 8.65
N PHE A 14 2.63 -2.51 8.04
CA PHE A 14 1.73 -2.87 6.95
C PHE A 14 0.26 -2.92 7.41
N GLU A 15 0.03 -3.24 8.68
CA GLU A 15 -1.28 -3.33 9.31
C GLU A 15 -2.00 -1.97 9.36
N GLU A 16 -1.26 -0.85 9.39
CA GLU A 16 -1.87 0.50 9.36
C GLU A 16 -2.64 0.77 8.07
N LEU A 17 -2.32 0.06 6.98
CA LEU A 17 -3.07 0.14 5.73
C LEU A 17 -4.51 -0.37 5.89
N SER A 18 -4.82 -1.10 6.96
CA SER A 18 -6.21 -1.47 7.30
C SER A 18 -7.09 -0.27 7.63
N PHE A 19 -6.51 0.89 7.94
CA PHE A 19 -7.22 2.13 8.24
C PHE A 19 -7.43 3.02 7.01
N PHE A 20 -6.97 2.59 5.84
CA PHE A 20 -7.19 3.30 4.58
C PHE A 20 -8.59 3.00 4.05
N ASP A 21 -9.28 4.04 3.57
CA ASP A 21 -10.49 3.84 2.80
C ASP A 21 -10.19 3.26 1.40
N ASN A 22 -11.25 2.87 0.69
CA ASN A 22 -11.10 2.24 -0.63
C ASN A 22 -10.40 3.16 -1.65
N LEU A 23 -10.59 4.47 -1.57
CA LEU A 23 -9.98 5.42 -2.50
C LEU A 23 -8.48 5.58 -2.22
N ALA A 24 -8.08 5.66 -0.95
CA ALA A 24 -6.68 5.68 -0.53
C ALA A 24 -5.98 4.37 -0.92
N LEU A 25 -6.61 3.22 -0.68
CA LEU A 25 -6.09 1.93 -1.13
C LEU A 25 -5.99 1.88 -2.66
N HIS A 26 -6.96 2.42 -3.39
CA HIS A 26 -6.94 2.47 -4.85
C HIS A 26 -5.75 3.29 -5.37
N TYR A 27 -5.49 4.48 -4.80
CA TYR A 27 -4.32 5.29 -5.13
C TYR A 27 -3.01 4.57 -4.82
N LEU A 28 -2.89 3.98 -3.62
CA LEU A 28 -1.71 3.22 -3.22
C LEU A 28 -1.44 2.07 -4.18
N CYS A 29 -2.47 1.28 -4.46
CA CYS A 29 -2.37 0.18 -5.39
C CYS A 29 -1.97 0.68 -6.77
N ASN A 30 -2.54 1.76 -7.30
CA ASN A 30 -2.23 2.30 -8.64
C ASN A 30 -0.82 2.89 -8.76
N GLU A 31 -0.33 3.54 -7.72
CA GLU A 31 1.03 4.09 -7.70
C GLU A 31 2.09 3.00 -7.52
N THR A 32 1.71 1.85 -6.93
CA THR A 32 2.64 0.76 -6.67
C THR A 32 2.86 -0.14 -7.89
N PRO A 33 4.12 -0.43 -8.29
CA PRO A 33 4.40 -1.40 -9.35
C PRO A 33 3.79 -2.78 -9.06
N PRO A 34 3.20 -3.48 -10.06
CA PRO A 34 2.56 -4.78 -9.83
C PRO A 34 3.46 -5.84 -9.20
N GLN A 35 4.76 -5.84 -9.54
CA GLN A 35 5.75 -6.76 -8.96
C GLN A 35 5.96 -6.49 -7.47
N THR A 36 6.03 -5.21 -7.08
CA THR A 36 6.12 -4.78 -5.68
C THR A 36 4.89 -5.19 -4.90
N LEU A 37 3.68 -4.96 -5.44
CA LEU A 37 2.43 -5.43 -4.81
C LEU A 37 2.44 -6.95 -4.61
N ALA A 38 2.79 -7.71 -5.65
CA ALA A 38 2.81 -9.16 -5.59
C ALA A 38 3.77 -9.69 -4.49
N LEU A 39 4.98 -9.12 -4.39
CA LEU A 39 5.94 -9.50 -3.34
C LEU A 39 5.48 -9.08 -1.94
N ALA A 40 4.97 -7.87 -1.79
CA ALA A 40 4.46 -7.37 -0.52
C ALA A 40 3.30 -8.23 0.01
N PHE A 41 2.40 -8.65 -0.88
CA PHE A 41 1.25 -9.50 -0.51
C PHE A 41 1.62 -10.90 -0.05
N MET A 42 2.86 -11.35 -0.25
CA MET A 42 3.32 -12.64 0.28
C MET A 42 3.67 -12.61 1.78
N VAL A 43 3.93 -11.42 2.32
CA VAL A 43 4.34 -11.24 3.72
C VAL A 43 3.41 -10.30 4.51
N GLY A 44 2.59 -9.50 3.83
CA GLY A 44 1.62 -8.62 4.47
C GLY A 44 0.41 -9.36 5.06
N ASP A 45 -0.31 -8.68 5.95
CA ASP A 45 -1.54 -9.22 6.53
C ASP A 45 -2.56 -9.59 5.45
N LYS A 46 -3.14 -10.79 5.57
CA LYS A 46 -4.03 -11.36 4.54
C LYS A 46 -5.30 -10.54 4.33
N LYS A 47 -5.84 -9.92 5.39
CA LYS A 47 -7.06 -9.11 5.29
C LYS A 47 -6.76 -7.81 4.57
N VAL A 48 -5.66 -7.14 4.93
CA VAL A 48 -5.20 -5.93 4.25
C VAL A 48 -4.94 -6.21 2.76
N CYS A 49 -4.20 -7.28 2.45
CA CYS A 49 -3.93 -7.68 1.06
C CYS A 49 -5.23 -7.98 0.29
N GLY A 50 -6.20 -8.62 0.94
CA GLY A 50 -7.53 -8.86 0.37
C GLY A 50 -8.27 -7.56 0.01
N SER A 51 -8.27 -6.58 0.90
CA SER A 51 -8.87 -5.25 0.64
C SER A 51 -8.16 -4.53 -0.52
N MET A 52 -6.84 -4.59 -0.56
CA MET A 52 -6.03 -4.00 -1.64
C MET A 52 -6.30 -4.68 -3.00
N LEU A 53 -6.40 -6.00 -3.04
CA LEU A 53 -6.83 -6.72 -4.25
C LEU A 53 -8.26 -6.36 -4.65
N GLY A 54 -9.13 -6.07 -3.68
CA GLY A 54 -10.53 -5.69 -3.90
C GLY A 54 -10.70 -4.36 -4.65
N VAL A 55 -9.79 -3.41 -4.47
CA VAL A 55 -9.83 -2.08 -5.12
C VAL A 55 -9.11 -2.03 -6.48
N LEU A 56 -8.52 -3.14 -6.91
CA LEU A 56 -7.87 -3.28 -8.22
C LEU A 56 -8.86 -3.67 -9.31
N GLU A 57 -8.66 -3.10 -10.50
CA GLU A 57 -9.34 -3.54 -11.72
C GLU A 57 -9.12 -5.04 -12.00
N PRO A 58 -10.12 -5.78 -12.54
CA PRO A 58 -10.04 -7.23 -12.70
C PRO A 58 -8.78 -7.71 -13.43
N LYS A 59 -8.39 -7.03 -14.51
CA LYS A 59 -7.19 -7.36 -15.31
C LYS A 59 -5.91 -7.20 -14.49
N ARG A 60 -5.82 -6.12 -13.71
CA ARG A 60 -4.65 -5.82 -12.89
C ARG A 60 -4.55 -6.76 -11.69
N ARG A 61 -5.69 -7.07 -11.05
CA ARG A 61 -5.78 -8.07 -9.99
C ARG A 61 -5.31 -9.45 -10.45
N ALA A 62 -5.77 -9.91 -11.62
CA ALA A 62 -5.34 -11.19 -12.19
C ALA A 62 -3.82 -11.21 -12.44
N PHE A 63 -3.27 -10.12 -12.98
CA PHE A 63 -1.85 -10.00 -13.23
C PHE A 63 -1.01 -10.00 -11.93
N VAL A 64 -1.46 -9.33 -10.87
CA VAL A 64 -0.80 -9.39 -9.56
C VAL A 64 -0.80 -10.81 -9.00
N HIS A 65 -1.92 -11.54 -9.10
CA HIS A 65 -1.97 -12.95 -8.68
C HIS A 65 -0.99 -13.83 -9.47
N GLU A 66 -0.92 -13.67 -10.80
CA GLU A 66 0.04 -14.39 -11.63
C GLU A 66 1.48 -14.10 -11.20
N LEU A 67 1.80 -12.83 -10.93
CA LEU A 67 3.10 -12.40 -10.43
C LEU A 67 3.41 -12.97 -9.03
N MET A 68 2.40 -13.18 -8.18
CA MET A 68 2.60 -13.84 -6.89
C MET A 68 3.05 -15.29 -7.09
N THR A 69 2.41 -16.03 -7.99
CA THR A 69 2.82 -17.41 -8.31
C THR A 69 4.23 -17.47 -8.87
N LYS A 70 4.58 -16.56 -9.81
CA LYS A 70 5.92 -16.53 -10.42
C LYS A 70 7.05 -16.16 -9.46
N GLN A 71 6.74 -15.47 -8.37
CA GLN A 71 7.72 -14.94 -7.42
C GLN A 71 7.69 -15.66 -6.07
N GLN A 72 7.01 -16.80 -5.98
CA GLN A 72 6.80 -17.53 -4.72
C GLN A 72 8.12 -17.86 -4.01
N ASP A 73 9.15 -18.25 -4.77
CA ASP A 73 10.46 -18.66 -4.25
C ASP A 73 11.45 -17.50 -4.04
N MET A 74 10.98 -16.26 -4.18
CA MET A 74 11.83 -15.09 -3.94
C MET A 74 12.32 -15.03 -2.48
N PRO A 75 13.56 -14.56 -2.23
CA PRO A 75 14.08 -14.38 -0.88
C PRO A 75 13.15 -13.55 0.00
N VAL A 76 13.04 -13.93 1.27
CA VAL A 76 12.14 -13.28 2.24
C VAL A 76 12.49 -11.80 2.43
N GLU A 77 13.77 -11.46 2.34
CA GLU A 77 14.29 -10.09 2.44
C GLU A 77 13.74 -9.22 1.32
N LYS A 78 13.59 -9.77 0.10
CA LYS A 78 13.00 -9.04 -1.03
C LYS A 78 11.50 -8.83 -0.86
N LYS A 79 10.80 -9.76 -0.22
CA LYS A 79 9.37 -9.63 0.10
C LYS A 79 9.17 -8.54 1.16
N HIS A 80 9.99 -8.52 2.21
CA HIS A 80 9.98 -7.45 3.21
C HIS A 80 10.36 -6.09 2.62
N ALA A 81 11.38 -6.03 1.75
CA ALA A 81 11.76 -4.81 1.07
C ALA A 81 10.61 -4.27 0.20
N ALA A 82 9.84 -5.14 -0.46
CA ALA A 82 8.66 -4.74 -1.21
C ALA A 82 7.55 -4.21 -0.30
N ALA A 83 7.30 -4.85 0.84
CA ALA A 83 6.33 -4.36 1.83
C ALA A 83 6.73 -2.98 2.39
N HIS A 84 8.02 -2.76 2.68
CA HIS A 84 8.53 -1.46 3.09
C HIS A 84 8.43 -0.41 1.98
N GLY A 85 8.77 -0.77 0.73
CA GLY A 85 8.63 0.11 -0.42
C GLY A 85 7.18 0.56 -0.64
N LEU A 86 6.21 -0.30 -0.34
CA LEU A 86 4.79 0.03 -0.39
C LEU A 86 4.39 1.08 0.67
N LEU A 87 4.98 1.03 1.87
CA LEU A 87 4.77 2.06 2.91
C LEU A 87 5.34 3.42 2.47
N ILE A 88 6.54 3.44 1.89
CA ILE A 88 7.15 4.67 1.34
C ILE A 88 6.25 5.31 0.27
N ILE A 89 5.64 4.49 -0.60
CA ILE A 89 4.72 5.00 -1.63
C ILE A 89 3.48 5.60 -0.98
N ALA A 90 2.93 4.96 0.04
CA ALA A 90 1.79 5.48 0.79
C ALA A 90 2.11 6.81 1.48
N GLU A 91 3.28 6.95 2.10
CA GLU A 91 3.78 8.21 2.65
C GLU A 91 3.87 9.29 1.56
N GLY A 92 4.42 8.95 0.39
CA GLY A 92 4.48 9.86 -0.74
C GLY A 92 3.09 10.32 -1.24
N LEU A 93 2.05 9.50 -1.11
CA LEU A 93 0.67 9.89 -1.42
C LEU A 93 0.09 10.82 -0.35
N ILE A 94 0.45 10.62 0.92
CA ILE A 94 0.08 11.49 2.04
C ILE A 94 0.74 12.86 1.88
N THR A 95 2.05 12.93 1.65
CA THR A 95 2.79 14.19 1.44
C THR A 95 2.25 14.98 0.24
N ARG A 96 1.83 14.29 -0.83
CA ARG A 96 1.19 14.90 -2.02
C ARG A 96 -0.28 15.27 -1.81
N LYS A 97 -0.83 15.09 -0.60
CA LYS A 97 -2.22 15.36 -0.23
C LYS A 97 -3.26 14.58 -1.06
N LEU A 98 -2.86 13.46 -1.68
CA LEU A 98 -3.77 12.52 -2.33
C LEU A 98 -4.44 11.59 -1.31
N ILE A 99 -3.82 11.43 -0.15
CA ILE A 99 -4.38 10.75 1.02
C ILE A 99 -4.29 11.71 2.20
N ARG A 100 -5.37 11.85 2.96
CA ARG A 100 -5.45 12.67 4.16
C ARG A 100 -5.61 11.80 5.39
N LYS A 101 -4.72 11.95 6.36
CA LYS A 101 -4.86 11.35 7.70
C LYS A 101 -5.87 12.16 8.53
N GLN A 102 -6.77 11.46 9.21
CA GLN A 102 -7.72 12.06 10.15
C GLN A 102 -7.91 11.13 11.35
N GLY A 103 -7.22 11.43 12.44
CA GLY A 103 -7.05 10.51 13.57
C GLY A 103 -6.28 9.27 13.13
N LYS A 104 -6.84 8.07 13.40
CA LYS A 104 -6.24 6.79 12.97
C LYS A 104 -6.56 6.39 11.53
N PHE A 105 -7.48 7.09 10.86
CA PHE A 105 -7.98 6.72 9.54
C PHE A 105 -7.31 7.55 8.43
N TYR A 106 -7.25 6.98 7.24
CA TYR A 106 -6.65 7.60 6.06
C TYR A 106 -7.66 7.59 4.91
N PHE A 107 -7.91 8.77 4.33
CA PHE A 107 -8.95 8.97 3.33
C PHE A 107 -8.35 9.45 2.01
N GLY A 108 -8.75 8.83 0.90
CA GLY A 108 -8.39 9.33 -0.42
C GLY A 108 -9.05 10.69 -0.67
N THR A 109 -8.33 11.61 -1.29
CA THR A 109 -8.87 12.91 -1.70
C THR A 109 -9.22 12.89 -3.18
N GLU A 110 -10.38 13.42 -3.55
CA GLU A 110 -10.66 13.70 -4.96
C GLU A 110 -9.73 14.81 -5.44
N ARG A 111 -9.16 14.65 -6.64
CA ARG A 111 -8.43 15.76 -7.27
C ARG A 111 -9.43 16.88 -7.52
N GLN A 112 -9.26 18.00 -6.82
CA GLN A 112 -9.93 19.27 -7.15
C GLN A 112 -9.44 19.79 -8.50
#